data_AF-A0A4S2KVS3-F1
#
_entry.id   AF-A0A4S2KVS3-F1
#
_cell.length_a   1.000
_cell.length_b   1.000
_cell.length_c   1.000
_cell.angle_alpha   90.00
_cell.angle_beta   90.00
_cell.angle_gamma   90.00
#
_symmetry.space_group_name_H-M   'P 1'
#
loop_
_entity.id
_entity.type
_entity.pdbx_description
1 polymer ?
#
loop_
_entity_poly.entity_id
_entity_poly.type
_entity_poly.pdbx_seq_one_letter_code
_entity_poly.pdbx_strand_id
1 'polypeptide(L)' 'MFDENVITLGLCLPASCTINNLSFILERIFRDRVIFDDLYSADFQLIEVKDLNDDNKRLPHRVYYIWYVSRNV' A
#
# COMPACT_ATOMS: atom_id res chain seq x y z
N MET A 1 12.85 -5.32 -14.31
CA MET A 1 11.79 -4.94 -15.26
C MET A 1 10.59 -4.60 -14.40
N PHE A 2 10.27 -3.31 -14.26
CA PHE A 2 9.07 -2.91 -13.52
C PHE A 2 7.89 -3.29 -14.40
N ASP A 3 7.02 -4.17 -13.90
CA ASP A 3 5.79 -4.53 -14.59
C ASP A 3 4.97 -3.24 -14.73
N GLU A 4 4.56 -2.88 -15.95
CA GLU A 4 3.94 -1.59 -16.28
C GLU A 4 2.62 -1.36 -15.51
N ASN A 5 2.10 -2.43 -14.91
CA ASN A 5 0.86 -2.45 -14.13
C ASN A 5 1.08 -2.41 -12.62
N VAL A 6 2.31 -2.38 -12.13
CA VAL A 6 2.60 -2.34 -10.68
C VAL A 6 2.83 -0.91 -10.24
N ILE A 7 1.95 -0.43 -9.38
CA ILE A 7 2.08 0.88 -8.75
C ILE A 7 2.67 0.67 -7.35
N THR A 8 3.63 1.52 -6.99
CA THR A 8 4.26 1.52 -5.67
C THR A 8 3.84 2.78 -4.90
N LEU A 9 3.29 2.61 -3.70
CA LEU A 9 2.95 3.70 -2.79
C LEU A 9 3.87 3.69 -1.56
N GLY A 10 4.45 4.84 -1.23
CA GLY A 10 5.15 5.05 0.02
C GLY A 10 4.23 5.69 1.06
N LEU A 11 4.04 5.05 2.21
CA LEU A 11 3.28 5.62 3.34
C LEU A 11 4.19 5.82 4.55
N CYS A 12 4.11 7.00 5.16
CA CYS A 12 4.70 7.27 6.47
C CYS A 12 3.59 7.24 7.52
N LEU A 13 3.57 6.21 8.35
CA LEU A 13 2.51 5.96 9.32
C LEU A 13 3.05 5.96 10.76
N PRO A 14 2.20 6.15 11.78
CA PRO A 14 2.63 6.03 13.17
C PRO A 14 3.25 4.66 13.45
N ALA A 15 4.24 4.59 14.34
CA ALA A 15 4.92 3.33 14.70
C ALA A 15 4.00 2.26 15.33
N SER A 16 2.80 2.65 15.77
CA SER A 16 1.75 1.73 16.24
C SER A 16 1.04 0.99 15.10
N CYS A 17 1.21 1.42 13.85
CA CYS A 17 0.67 0.71 12.70
C CYS A 17 1.46 -0.58 12.50
N THR A 18 0.74 -1.68 12.28
CA THR A 18 1.33 -2.99 11.98
C THR A 18 1.04 -3.34 10.53
N ILE A 19 1.87 -4.19 9.93
CA ILE A 19 1.66 -4.67 8.56
C ILE A 19 0.26 -5.27 8.41
N ASN A 20 -0.20 -6.09 9.37
CA ASN A 20 -1.53 -6.71 9.33
C ASN A 20 -2.67 -5.67 9.32
N ASN A 21 -2.60 -4.66 10.18
CA ASN A 21 -3.60 -3.59 10.23
C ASN A 21 -3.58 -2.79 8.92
N LEU A 22 -2.38 -2.52 8.39
CA LEU A 22 -2.20 -1.78 7.16
C LEU A 22 -2.75 -2.54 5.95
N SER A 23 -2.43 -3.82 5.81
CA SER A 23 -2.97 -4.67 4.74
C SER A 23 -4.50 -4.70 4.76
N PHE A 24 -5.10 -4.89 5.94
CA PHE A 24 -6.56 -4.90 6.08
C PHE A 24 -7.21 -3.57 5.70
N ILE A 25 -6.62 -2.45 6.12
CA ILE A 25 -7.13 -1.11 5.78
C ILE A 25 -7.02 -0.84 4.28
N LEU A 26 -5.88 -1.20 3.66
CA LEU A 26 -5.64 -1.00 2.24
C LEU A 26 -6.57 -1.85 1.37
N GLU A 27 -6.75 -3.14 1.70
CA GLU A 27 -7.72 -4.01 1.01
C GLU A 27 -9.13 -3.41 1.02
N ARG A 28 -9.53 -2.83 2.15
CA ARG A 28 -10.83 -2.19 2.29
C ARG A 28 -10.93 -0.89 1.49
N ILE A 29 -9.90 -0.04 1.52
CA ILE A 29 -9.83 1.18 0.72
C ILE A 29 -9.92 0.89 -0.78
N PHE A 30 -9.19 -0.12 -1.26
CA PHE A 30 -9.20 -0.51 -2.66
C PHE A 30 -10.56 -1.10 -3.08
N ARG A 31 -11.16 -1.94 -2.22
CA ARG A 31 -12.51 -2.49 -2.44
C ARG A 31 -13.58 -1.40 -2.49
N ASP A 32 -13.53 -0.46 -1.56
CA ASP A 32 -14.52 0.61 -1.41
C ASP A 32 -14.27 1.77 -2.40
N ARG A 33 -13.16 1.73 -3.17
CA ARG A 33 -12.74 2.71 -4.19
C ARG A 33 -12.73 4.16 -3.67
N VAL A 34 -12.39 4.35 -2.39
CA VAL A 34 -12.57 5.63 -1.67
C VAL A 34 -11.50 6.67 -1.99
N ILE A 35 -10.28 6.26 -2.34
CA ILE A 35 -9.12 7.17 -2.41
C ILE A 35 -8.76 7.60 -3.84
N PHE A 36 -9.37 6.98 -4.86
CA PHE A 36 -8.88 7.13 -6.23
C PHE A 36 -9.99 7.40 -7.25
N ASP A 37 -10.67 8.53 -7.07
CA ASP A 37 -11.77 9.00 -7.95
C ASP A 37 -11.34 9.14 -9.43
N ASP A 38 -10.03 9.26 -9.72
CA ASP A 38 -9.50 9.34 -11.09
C ASP A 38 -8.98 7.98 -11.63
N LEU A 39 -8.86 6.94 -10.81
CA LEU A 39 -8.35 5.63 -11.23
C LEU A 39 -9.47 4.58 -11.46
N TYR A 40 -10.73 5.02 -11.54
CA TYR A 40 -11.93 4.17 -11.65
C TYR A 40 -11.96 3.14 -12.80
N SER A 41 -11.07 3.23 -13.78
CA SER A 41 -10.98 2.24 -14.86
C SER A 41 -10.18 0.98 -14.49
N ALA A 42 -9.58 0.93 -13.30
CA ALA A 42 -8.73 -0.18 -12.88
C ALA A 42 -9.17 -0.83 -11.56
N ASP A 43 -9.18 -2.16 -11.54
CA ASP A 43 -9.24 -2.92 -10.30
C ASP A 43 -7.83 -3.02 -9.69
N PHE A 44 -7.74 -2.66 -8.41
CA PHE A 44 -6.49 -2.70 -7.65
C PHE A 44 -6.44 -3.92 -6.73
N GLN A 45 -5.39 -4.73 -6.89
CA GLN A 45 -5.10 -5.83 -5.98
C GLN A 45 -3.79 -5.55 -5.24
N LEU A 46 -3.86 -5.57 -3.91
CA LEU A 46 -2.68 -5.49 -3.04
C LEU A 46 -1.77 -6.71 -3.29
N ILE A 47 -0.51 -6.46 -3.64
CA ILE A 47 0.51 -7.49 -3.84
C ILE A 47 1.25 -7.73 -2.54
N GLU A 48 1.85 -6.68 -2.00
CA GLU A 48 2.71 -6.78 -0.82
C GLU A 48 2.79 -5.43 -0.09
N VAL A 49 2.93 -5.52 1.24
CA VAL A 49 3.24 -4.41 2.13
C VAL A 49 4.57 -4.71 2.80
N LYS A 50 5.55 -3.84 2.57
CA LYS A 50 6.91 -3.99 3.10
C LYS A 50 7.25 -2.85 4.05
N ASP A 51 7.66 -3.19 5.25
CA ASP A 51 8.26 -2.25 6.19
C ASP A 51 9.69 -1.93 5.75
N LEU A 52 10.00 -0.64 5.60
CA LEU A 52 11.32 -0.17 5.16
C LEU A 52 12.18 0.37 6.31
N ASN A 53 11.66 0.39 7.53
CA ASN A 53 12.49 0.81 8.65
C ASN A 53 13.49 -0.30 8.96
N ASP A 54 14.71 0.13 9.24
CA ASP A 54 15.73 -0.73 9.79
C ASP A 54 15.29 -1.15 11.21
N ASP A 55 15.15 -2.46 11.44
CA ASP A 55 14.71 -3.06 12.71
C ASP A 55 15.52 -2.58 13.92
N ASN A 56 16.73 -2.07 13.67
CA ASN A 56 17.63 -1.53 14.69
C ASN A 56 17.28 -0.12 15.19
N LYS A 57 16.31 0.59 14.60
CA LYS A 57 15.93 1.95 15.02
C LYS A 57 14.45 2.02 15.38
N ARG A 58 14.16 2.33 16.65
CA ARG A 58 12.80 2.69 17.11
C ARG A 58 12.45 4.09 16.61
N LEU A 59 12.01 4.19 15.37
CA LEU A 59 11.52 5.42 14.78
C LEU A 59 10.08 5.71 15.25
N PRO A 60 9.69 6.99 15.42
CA PRO A 60 8.33 7.36 15.84
C PRO A 60 7.30 7.12 14.73
N HIS A 61 7.77 6.95 13.49
CA HIS A 61 6.99 6.60 12.32
C HIS A 61 7.60 5.37 11.65
N ARG A 62 6.77 4.67 10.88
CA ARG A 62 7.20 3.60 10.00
C ARG A 62 6.91 3.96 8.54
N VAL A 63 7.92 3.80 7.68
CA VAL A 63 7.75 3.87 6.23
C VAL A 63 7.39 2.49 5.66
N TYR A 64 6.31 2.43 4.89
CA TYR A 64 5.89 1.23 4.17
C TYR A 64 5.93 1.46 2.66
N TYR A 65 6.45 0.47 1.91
CA TYR A 65 6.15 0.35 0.48
C TYR A 65 5.00 -0.62 0.27
N ILE A 66 4.06 -0.19 -0.55
CA ILE A 66 2.88 -0.96 -0.93
C ILE A 66 2.92 -1.13 -2.44
N TRP A 67 2.89 -2.38 -2.89
CA TRP A 67 2.74 -2.69 -4.31
C TRP A 67 1.31 -3.12 -4.60
N TYR A 68 0.73 -2.62 -5.68
CA TYR A 68 -0.56 -3.07 -6.17
C TYR A 68 -0.55 -3.19 -7.69
N VAL A 69 -1.30 -4.17 -8.22
CA VAL A 69 -1.51 -4.33 -9.66
C VAL A 69 -2.78 -3.61 -10.08
N SER A 70 -2.65 -2.79 -11.12
CA SER A 70 -3.75 -2.17 -11.85
C SER A 70 -4.20 -3.12 -12.97
N ARG A 71 -5.44 -3.60 -12.94
CA ARG A 71 -6.03 -4.33 -14.07
C ARG A 71 -7.08 -3.44 -14.72
N ASN A 72 -6.87 -3.06 -15.98
CA ASN A 72 -7.90 -2.40 -16.77
C ASN A 72 -9.08 -3.37 -16.93
N VAL A 73 -10.28 -2.90 -16.56
CA VAL A 73 -11.55 -3.64 -16.73
C VAL A 73 -12.18 -3.28 -18.06
#